data_AF-A0A5E6NWL5-F1
#
_entry.id   AF-A0A5E6NWL5-F1
#
_cell.length_a   1.000
_cell.length_b   1.000
_cell.length_c   1.000
_cell.angle_alpha   90.00
_cell.angle_beta   90.00
_cell.angle_gamma   90.00
#
_symmetry.space_group_name_H-M   'P 1'
#
loop_
_entity.id
_entity.type
_entity.pdbx_description
1 polymer ?
#
loop_
_entity_poly.entity_id
_entity_poly.type
_entity_poly.pdbx_seq_one_letter_code
_entity_poly.pdbx_strand_id
1 'polypeptide(L)'
;MPYITQCLADTKGPVIATTDYMRNYAEQVRKYIPGRYEVLGTDGFGRSDSRAALRDFFEVDANYVTIAALKALVDEVKWKHP
;
A
#
# COMPACT_ATOMS: atom_id res chain seq x y z
N MET A 1 -6.35 19.70 -11.28
CA MET A 1 -6.47 18.40 -10.56
C MET A 1 -5.09 17.76 -10.50
N PRO A 2 -4.61 17.24 -9.37
CA PRO A 2 -3.31 16.54 -9.29
C PRO A 2 -3.22 15.40 -10.30
N TYR A 3 -2.04 15.16 -10.87
CA TYR A 3 -1.86 14.15 -11.93
C TYR A 3 -2.21 12.74 -11.44
N ILE A 4 -1.75 12.36 -10.24
CA ILE A 4 -2.05 11.04 -9.67
C ILE A 4 -3.55 10.78 -9.47
N THR A 5 -4.32 11.83 -9.16
CA THR A 5 -5.78 11.74 -9.07
C THR A 5 -6.40 11.43 -10.44
N GLN A 6 -5.87 12.03 -11.51
CA GLN A 6 -6.33 11.73 -12.88
C GLN A 6 -6.02 10.29 -13.27
N CYS A 7 -4.81 9.82 -12.98
CA CYS A 7 -4.39 8.45 -13.30
C CYS A 7 -5.25 7.38 -12.62
N LEU A 8 -5.72 7.68 -11.40
CA LEU A 8 -6.46 6.72 -10.57
C LEU A 8 -7.98 6.93 -10.59
N ALA A 9 -8.49 7.89 -11.35
CA ALA A 9 -9.89 8.30 -11.32
C ALA A 9 -10.88 7.15 -11.58
N ASP A 10 -10.54 6.24 -12.50
CA ASP A 10 -11.40 5.11 -12.90
C ASP A 10 -11.07 3.81 -12.15
N THR A 11 -10.21 3.88 -11.12
CA THR A 11 -9.81 2.70 -10.34
C THR A 11 -11.01 2.16 -9.55
N LYS A 12 -11.22 0.84 -9.62
CA LYS A 12 -12.24 0.15 -8.83
C LYS A 12 -11.58 -0.62 -7.69
N GLY A 13 -11.98 -0.32 -6.46
CA GLY A 13 -11.45 -0.94 -5.25
C GLY A 13 -10.25 -0.18 -4.66
N PRO A 14 -9.60 -0.77 -3.65
CA PRO A 14 -8.52 -0.12 -2.92
C PRO A 14 -7.24 -0.04 -3.75
N VAL A 15 -6.47 1.03 -3.56
CA VAL A 15 -5.13 1.19 -4.11
C VAL A 15 -4.09 0.76 -3.08
N ILE A 16 -3.16 -0.10 -3.46
CA ILE A 16 -2.05 -0.55 -2.60
C ILE A 16 -0.74 0.00 -3.16
N ALA A 17 0.03 0.70 -2.34
CA ALA A 17 1.39 1.11 -2.66
C ALA A 17 2.40 0.34 -1.81
N THR A 18 3.48 -0.11 -2.42
CA THR A 18 4.65 -0.68 -1.72
C THR A 18 5.91 0.04 -2.18
N THR A 19 6.85 0.26 -1.27
CA THR A 19 8.09 0.98 -1.55
C THR A 19 9.23 0.44 -0.70
N ASP A 20 10.46 0.49 -1.23
CA ASP A 20 11.68 0.14 -0.50
C ASP A 20 12.11 1.27 0.48
N TYR A 21 11.28 2.32 0.65
CA TYR A 21 11.41 3.38 1.66
C TYR A 21 10.38 3.22 2.80
N MET A 22 10.51 4.01 3.87
CA MET A 22 9.49 4.10 4.91
C MET A 22 8.12 4.46 4.32
N ARG A 23 7.02 4.01 4.94
CA ARG A 23 5.65 4.30 4.48
C ARG A 23 5.42 5.79 4.24
N ASN A 24 5.99 6.65 5.06
CA ASN A 24 5.88 8.12 4.94
C ASN A 24 6.25 8.65 3.55
N TYR A 25 7.08 7.94 2.78
CA TYR A 25 7.39 8.31 1.40
C TYR A 25 6.14 8.30 0.51
N ALA A 26 5.45 7.16 0.45
CA ALA A 26 4.25 7.00 -0.38
C ALA A 26 2.99 7.63 0.27
N GLU A 27 3.01 7.88 1.58
CA GLU A 27 1.95 8.59 2.29
C GLU A 27 1.81 10.07 1.89
N GLN A 28 2.89 10.70 1.38
CA GLN A 28 2.88 12.11 0.97
C GLN A 28 1.79 12.45 -0.06
N VAL A 29 1.35 11.46 -0.85
CA VAL A 29 0.33 11.63 -1.88
C VAL A 29 -1.08 11.20 -1.44
N ARG A 30 -1.27 10.68 -0.22
CA ARG A 30 -2.56 10.11 0.25
C ARG A 30 -3.75 11.03 -0.02
N LYS A 31 -3.63 12.32 0.25
CA LYS A 31 -4.70 13.32 0.04
C LYS A 31 -5.14 13.47 -1.43
N TYR A 32 -4.37 12.96 -2.36
CA TYR A 32 -4.64 13.02 -3.80
C TYR A 32 -5.08 11.68 -4.40
N ILE A 33 -5.07 10.59 -3.61
CA ILE A 33 -5.52 9.27 -4.04
C ILE A 33 -7.05 9.21 -3.90
N PRO A 34 -7.80 8.92 -4.98
CA PRO A 34 -9.23 8.68 -4.87
C PRO A 34 -9.48 7.32 -4.22
N GLY A 35 -10.27 7.29 -3.15
CA GLY A 35 -10.70 6.05 -2.49
C GLY A 35 -9.75 5.55 -1.39
N ARG A 36 -9.87 4.26 -1.05
CA ARG A 36 -9.05 3.63 -0.02
C ARG A 36 -7.62 3.45 -0.53
N TYR A 37 -6.65 3.77 0.32
CA TYR A 37 -5.24 3.69 0.01
C TYR A 37 -4.47 3.05 1.16
N GLU A 38 -3.79 1.94 0.90
CA GLU A 38 -2.94 1.26 1.87
C GLU A 38 -1.48 1.33 1.43
N VAL A 39 -0.57 1.53 2.39
CA VAL A 39 0.85 1.73 2.11
C VAL A 39 1.69 0.74 2.92
N LEU A 40 2.53 -0.01 2.21
CA LEU A 40 3.60 -0.85 2.75
C LEU A 40 4.94 -0.14 2.56
N GLY A 41 5.83 -0.25 3.53
CA GLY A 41 7.13 0.42 3.50
C GLY A 41 8.08 -0.12 4.55
N THR A 42 9.36 0.18 4.37
CA THR A 42 10.48 -0.35 5.15
C THR A 42 10.75 0.48 6.41
N ASP A 43 9.72 0.69 7.24
CA ASP A 43 9.87 1.41 8.50
C ASP A 43 10.77 0.64 9.49
N GLY A 44 11.71 1.34 10.12
CA GLY A 44 12.62 0.76 11.11
C GLY A 44 14.08 0.73 10.66
N PHE A 45 14.93 0.09 11.47
CA PHE A 45 16.36 -0.04 11.18
C PHE A 45 16.63 -1.19 10.20
N GLY A 46 17.57 -0.96 9.29
CA GLY A 46 18.09 -2.00 8.41
C GLY A 46 18.84 -3.10 9.16
N ARG A 47 18.95 -4.26 8.51
CA ARG A 47 19.80 -5.38 8.94
C ARG A 47 20.52 -5.98 7.73
N SER A 48 21.61 -6.71 7.98
CA SER A 48 22.36 -7.40 6.93
C SER A 48 21.70 -8.75 6.64
N ASP A 49 21.14 -8.92 5.45
CA ASP A 49 20.53 -10.16 4.99
C ASP A 49 20.37 -10.15 3.46
N SER A 50 19.87 -11.23 2.87
CA SER A 50 19.49 -11.29 1.46
C SER A 50 18.29 -10.37 1.15
N ARG A 51 18.15 -9.94 -0.11
CA ARG A 51 17.01 -9.12 -0.55
C ARG A 51 15.65 -9.76 -0.27
N ALA A 52 15.53 -11.09 -0.46
CA ALA A 52 14.29 -11.82 -0.21
C ALA A 52 13.92 -11.76 1.28
N ALA A 53 14.88 -12.08 2.15
CA ALA A 53 14.68 -12.04 3.59
C ALA A 53 14.41 -10.63 4.13
N LEU A 54 15.04 -9.59 3.55
CA LEU A 54 14.76 -8.21 3.93
C LEU A 54 13.36 -7.75 3.51
N ARG A 55 12.88 -8.14 2.32
CA ARG A 55 11.54 -7.76 1.86
C ARG A 55 10.43 -8.49 2.61
N ASP A 56 10.69 -9.71 3.04
CA ASP A 56 9.83 -10.42 3.99
C ASP A 56 9.84 -9.74 5.37
N PHE A 57 11.03 -9.44 5.92
CA PHE A 57 11.19 -8.78 7.22
C PHE A 57 10.49 -7.42 7.29
N PHE A 58 10.61 -6.61 6.24
CA PHE A 58 9.96 -5.30 6.17
C PHE A 58 8.50 -5.37 5.67
N GLU A 59 7.98 -6.57 5.39
CA GLU A 59 6.59 -6.76 4.99
C GLU A 59 6.22 -6.05 3.66
N VAL A 60 7.17 -5.99 2.71
CA VAL A 60 7.01 -5.29 1.41
C VAL A 60 7.01 -6.23 0.19
N ASP A 61 7.11 -7.53 0.41
CA ASP A 61 7.10 -8.52 -0.67
C ASP A 61 5.71 -8.74 -1.30
N ALA A 62 5.64 -9.60 -2.32
CA ALA A 62 4.39 -9.89 -3.03
C ALA A 62 3.32 -10.55 -2.16
N ASN A 63 3.70 -11.31 -1.13
CA ASN A 63 2.77 -11.94 -0.21
C ASN A 63 2.07 -10.89 0.65
N TYR A 64 2.82 -9.93 1.19
CA TYR A 64 2.26 -8.83 1.97
C TYR A 64 1.40 -7.89 1.12
N VAL A 65 1.80 -7.60 -0.12
CA VAL A 65 0.94 -6.86 -1.07
C VAL A 65 -0.39 -7.58 -1.29
N THR A 66 -0.35 -8.90 -1.46
CA THR A 66 -1.56 -9.72 -1.66
C THR A 66 -2.47 -9.69 -0.43
N ILE A 67 -1.91 -9.88 0.77
CA ILE A 67 -2.68 -9.84 2.02
C ILE A 67 -3.29 -8.45 2.23
N ALA A 68 -2.52 -7.37 2.01
CA ALA A 68 -3.00 -6.00 2.12
C ALA A 68 -4.18 -5.73 1.16
N ALA A 69 -4.07 -6.17 -0.10
CA ALA A 69 -5.14 -6.03 -1.09
C ALA A 69 -6.42 -6.79 -0.68
N LEU A 70 -6.30 -8.06 -0.27
CA LEU A 70 -7.45 -8.88 0.14
C LEU A 70 -8.12 -8.32 1.39
N LYS A 71 -7.34 -7.93 2.39
CA LYS A 71 -7.85 -7.29 3.60
C LYS A 71 -8.59 -5.99 3.26
N ALA A 72 -8.01 -5.18 2.38
CA ALA A 72 -8.60 -3.92 1.98
C ALA A 72 -9.95 -4.10 1.26
N LEU A 73 -10.06 -5.10 0.39
CA LEU A 73 -11.33 -5.46 -0.26
C LEU A 73 -12.38 -5.92 0.75
N VAL A 74 -12.00 -6.77 1.72
CA VAL A 74 -12.92 -7.26 2.74
C VAL A 74 -13.49 -6.12 3.58
N ASP A 75 -12.68 -5.16 4.04
CA ASP A 75 -13.25 -4.09 4.85
C ASP A 75 -14.06 -3.08 4.03
N GLU A 76 -13.76 -2.88 2.73
CA GLU A 76 -14.62 -2.08 1.86
C GLU A 76 -16.00 -2.71 1.67
N VAL A 77 -16.06 -4.04 1.51
CA VAL A 77 -17.34 -4.77 1.40
C VAL A 77 -18.13 -4.67 2.70
N LYS A 78 -17.47 -4.88 3.86
CA LYS A 78 -18.12 -4.73 5.17
C LYS A 78 -18.65 -3.31 5.38
N TRP A 79 -17.89 -2.29 4.96
CA TRP A 79 -18.33 -0.90 5.06
C TRP A 79 -19.59 -0.62 4.21
N LYS A 80 -19.71 -1.22 3.02
CA LYS A 80 -20.89 -1.07 2.17
C LYS A 80 -22.12 -1.84 2.68
N HIS A 81 -21.93 -2.77 3.62
CA HIS A 81 -22.97 -3.60 4.22
C HIS A 81 -22.80 -3.66 5.75
N PRO A 82 -23.00 -2.54 6.47
CA PRO A 82 -22.76 -2.44 7.91
C PRO A 82 -23.79 -3.19 8.76
#